data_AF-A0A510XCN3-F1
#
_entry.id   AF-A0A510XCN3-F1
#
_cell.length_a   1.000
_cell.length_b   1.000
_cell.length_c   1.000
_cell.angle_alpha   90.00
_cell.angle_beta   90.00
_cell.angle_gamma   90.00
#
_symmetry.space_group_name_H-M   'P 1'
#
loop_
_entity.id
_entity.type
_entity.pdbx_description
1 polymer ?
#
loop_
_entity_poly.entity_id
_entity_poly.type
_entity_poly.pdbx_seq_one_letter_code
_entity_poly.pdbx_strand_id
1 'polypeptide(L)'
;MSAKKFDVDFEKTMKVELENPSAVEAYFISGDWRESFWTLDDLDDFVRSLSHAFECHPEHYDRERGGFSRDVEGFGTYHRAAGSNEYRLVDEAVEEIGSHISITDEDLEAVFVTERAGGDL
;
A
#
# COMPACT_ATOMS: atom_id res chain seq x y z
N MET A 1 36.65 19.92 -4.25
CA MET A 1 36.00 19.08 -3.23
C MET A 1 35.57 17.80 -3.93
N SER A 2 35.98 16.64 -3.44
CA SER A 2 35.52 15.36 -4.00
C SER A 2 34.11 15.07 -3.50
N ALA A 3 33.22 14.61 -4.39
CA ALA A 3 31.85 14.27 -4.05
C ALA A 3 31.80 12.87 -3.42
N LYS A 4 31.15 12.75 -2.25
CA LYS A 4 30.87 11.46 -1.61
C LYS A 4 29.58 10.89 -2.14
N LYS A 5 29.52 9.58 -2.32
CA LYS A 5 28.32 8.83 -2.70
C LYS A 5 28.00 7.81 -1.62
N PHE A 6 26.72 7.60 -1.36
CA PHE A 6 26.23 6.61 -0.41
C PHE A 6 25.18 5.75 -1.10
N ASP A 7 25.26 4.44 -0.89
CA ASP A 7 24.15 3.53 -1.16
C ASP A 7 23.41 3.29 0.17
N VAL A 8 22.08 3.33 0.13
CA VAL A 8 21.21 3.08 1.28
C VAL A 8 20.12 2.12 0.84
N ASP A 9 20.03 1.00 1.54
CA ASP A 9 19.00 -0.02 1.35
C ASP A 9 18.00 0.03 2.51
N PHE A 10 16.71 -0.06 2.19
CA PHE A 10 15.61 -0.07 3.14
C PHE A 10 14.77 -1.33 2.97
N GLU A 11 14.31 -1.88 4.09
CA GLU A 11 13.24 -2.88 4.10
C GLU A 11 12.01 -2.27 4.77
N LYS A 12 10.85 -2.54 4.17
CA LYS A 12 9.54 -2.12 4.69
C LYS A 12 8.65 -3.35 4.78
N THR A 13 8.01 -3.53 5.93
CA THR A 13 6.98 -4.56 6.12
C THR A 13 5.61 -3.90 6.14
N MET A 14 4.66 -4.51 5.44
CA MET A 14 3.26 -4.09 5.45
C MET A 14 2.39 -5.26 5.87
N LYS A 15 1.43 -5.01 6.75
CA LYS A 15 0.41 -5.98 7.14
C LYS A 15 -0.90 -5.62 6.47
N VAL A 16 -1.43 -6.55 5.69
CA VAL A 16 -2.74 -6.43 5.05
C VAL A 16 -3.70 -7.41 5.74
N GLU A 17 -4.77 -6.89 6.31
CA GLU A 17 -5.83 -7.70 6.91
C GLU A 17 -7.11 -7.59 6.08
N LEU A 18 -7.69 -8.74 5.76
CA LEU A 18 -8.97 -8.85 5.05
C LEU A 18 -10.00 -9.38 6.03
N GLU A 19 -10.96 -8.54 6.44
CA GLU A 19 -12.01 -8.96 7.38
C GLU A 19 -12.93 -10.04 6.78
N ASN A 20 -13.21 -9.96 5.47
CA ASN A 20 -14.01 -10.95 4.75
C ASN A 20 -13.32 -11.36 3.43
N PRO A 21 -12.34 -12.29 3.50
CA PRO A 21 -11.57 -12.70 2.32
C PRO A 21 -12.44 -13.21 1.17
N SER A 22 -13.55 -13.90 1.47
CA SER A 22 -14.47 -14.42 0.46
C SER A 22 -15.21 -13.31 -0.29
N ALA A 23 -15.56 -12.20 0.38
CA ALA A 23 -16.18 -11.07 -0.30
C ALA A 23 -15.17 -10.31 -1.17
N VAL A 24 -13.92 -10.18 -0.70
CA VAL A 24 -12.82 -9.59 -1.49
C VAL A 24 -12.58 -10.40 -2.77
N GLU A 25 -12.53 -11.73 -2.65
CA GLU A 25 -12.39 -12.63 -3.81
C GLU A 25 -13.59 -12.55 -4.76
N ALA A 26 -14.80 -12.51 -4.20
CA ALA A 26 -16.03 -12.35 -4.99
C ALA A 26 -16.06 -11.02 -5.76
N TYR A 27 -15.46 -9.97 -5.22
CA TYR A 27 -15.45 -8.64 -5.82
C TYR A 27 -14.33 -8.47 -6.86
N PHE A 28 -13.07 -8.63 -6.43
CA PHE A 28 -11.90 -8.30 -7.25
C PHE A 28 -11.42 -9.42 -8.17
N ILE A 29 -11.60 -10.68 -7.77
CA ILE A 29 -10.95 -11.82 -8.43
C ILE A 29 -11.95 -12.56 -9.34
N SER A 30 -13.14 -12.84 -8.82
CA SER A 30 -14.16 -13.61 -9.53
C SER A 30 -15.35 -12.79 -10.01
N GLY A 31 -15.46 -11.54 -9.55
CA GLY A 31 -16.56 -10.62 -9.85
C GLY A 31 -16.28 -9.64 -10.97
N ASP A 32 -17.07 -8.58 -11.00
CA ASP A 32 -17.12 -7.59 -12.07
C ASP A 32 -15.78 -6.83 -12.24
N TRP A 33 -14.97 -6.74 -11.18
CA TRP A 33 -13.67 -6.08 -11.24
C TRP A 33 -12.56 -6.94 -11.83
N ARG A 34 -12.77 -8.25 -12.00
CA ARG A 34 -11.76 -9.17 -12.52
C ARG A 34 -11.13 -8.68 -13.83
N GLU A 35 -11.94 -8.19 -14.75
CA GLU A 35 -11.47 -7.75 -16.07
C GLU A 35 -10.64 -6.45 -16.02
N SER A 36 -10.68 -5.74 -14.89
CA SER A 36 -9.86 -4.55 -14.66
C SER A 36 -8.40 -4.91 -14.30
N PHE A 37 -8.11 -6.18 -14.01
CA PHE A 37 -6.80 -6.64 -13.59
C PHE A 37 -6.27 -7.78 -14.47
N TRP A 38 -5.00 -7.71 -14.84
CA TRP A 38 -4.38 -8.71 -15.71
C TRP A 38 -3.95 -10.00 -14.99
N THR A 39 -3.72 -9.96 -13.68
CA THR A 39 -3.05 -11.04 -12.93
C THR A 39 -3.58 -11.21 -11.50
N LEU A 40 -4.87 -10.93 -11.25
CA LEU A 40 -5.49 -11.22 -9.95
C LEU A 40 -6.21 -12.57 -10.01
N ASP A 41 -5.47 -13.65 -9.72
CA ASP A 41 -5.99 -15.02 -9.77
C ASP A 41 -6.41 -15.55 -8.39
N ASP A 42 -5.79 -15.07 -7.31
CA ASP A 42 -6.08 -15.45 -5.93
C ASP A 42 -5.83 -14.29 -4.93
N LEU A 43 -6.11 -14.56 -3.64
CA LEU A 43 -5.96 -13.56 -2.58
C LEU A 43 -4.50 -13.18 -2.30
N ASP A 44 -3.53 -14.06 -2.59
CA ASP A 44 -2.12 -13.74 -2.42
C ASP A 44 -1.68 -12.74 -3.49
N ASP A 45 -2.10 -12.94 -4.73
CA ASP A 45 -1.88 -12.00 -5.84
C ASP A 45 -2.61 -10.67 -5.61
N PHE A 46 -3.80 -10.71 -5.00
CA PHE A 46 -4.50 -9.52 -4.54
C PHE A 46 -3.68 -8.73 -3.53
N VAL A 47 -3.24 -9.37 -2.44
CA VAL A 47 -2.47 -8.69 -1.39
C VAL A 47 -1.16 -8.11 -1.93
N ARG A 48 -0.47 -8.85 -2.82
CA ARG A 48 0.76 -8.36 -3.47
C ARG A 48 0.50 -7.14 -4.34
N SER A 49 -0.52 -7.21 -5.19
CA SER A 49 -0.88 -6.11 -6.11
C SER A 49 -1.34 -4.87 -5.34
N LEU A 50 -2.19 -5.06 -4.33
CA LEU A 50 -2.64 -3.99 -3.44
C LEU A 50 -1.47 -3.35 -2.70
N SER A 51 -0.57 -4.15 -2.10
CA SER A 51 0.57 -3.62 -1.33
C SER A 51 1.50 -2.80 -2.23
N HIS A 52 1.77 -3.29 -3.44
CA HIS A 52 2.58 -2.57 -4.42
C HIS A 52 1.91 -1.26 -4.85
N ALA A 53 0.62 -1.32 -5.23
CA ALA A 53 -0.13 -0.14 -5.64
C ALA A 53 -0.20 0.88 -4.50
N PHE A 54 -0.50 0.45 -3.28
CA PHE A 54 -0.56 1.31 -2.11
C PHE A 54 0.75 2.05 -1.87
N GLU A 55 1.90 1.37 -1.97
CA GLU A 55 3.21 2.00 -1.79
C GLU A 55 3.55 3.01 -2.89
N CYS A 56 3.17 2.72 -4.14
CA CYS A 56 3.40 3.62 -5.27
C CYS A 56 2.51 4.88 -5.24
N HIS A 57 1.39 4.85 -4.52
CA HIS A 57 0.48 5.99 -4.42
C HIS A 57 0.83 6.88 -3.22
N PRO A 58 1.13 8.17 -3.45
CA PRO A 58 1.53 9.08 -2.38
C PRO A 58 0.36 9.36 -1.42
N GLU A 59 0.67 9.54 -0.14
CA GLU A 59 -0.31 10.01 0.83
C GLU A 59 -0.58 11.51 0.64
N HIS A 60 -1.82 11.91 0.90
CA HIS A 60 -2.21 13.31 1.00
C HIS A 60 -2.99 13.55 2.29
N TYR A 61 -2.88 14.77 2.83
CA TYR A 61 -3.62 15.14 4.03
C TYR A 61 -5.09 15.44 3.68
N ASP A 62 -6.00 14.69 4.27
CA ASP A 62 -7.45 14.85 4.16
C ASP A 62 -7.96 15.65 5.34
N ARG A 63 -8.35 16.90 5.06
CA ARG A 63 -8.86 17.84 6.07
C ARG A 63 -10.26 17.49 6.56
N GLU A 64 -11.08 16.87 5.72
CA GLU A 64 -12.47 16.58 6.04
C GLU A 64 -12.55 15.38 6.98
N ARG A 65 -11.69 14.38 6.75
CA ARG A 65 -11.61 13.17 7.59
C ARG A 65 -10.62 13.29 8.75
N GLY A 66 -9.76 14.32 8.76
CA GLY A 66 -8.83 14.58 9.85
C GLY A 66 -7.67 13.57 9.91
N GLY A 67 -7.01 13.33 8.78
CA GLY A 67 -5.96 12.33 8.68
C GLY A 67 -5.29 12.32 7.31
N PHE A 68 -4.78 11.15 6.92
CA PHE A 68 -4.08 10.95 5.66
C PHE A 68 -4.83 9.93 4.81
N SER A 69 -4.93 10.20 3.51
CA SER A 69 -5.60 9.34 2.56
C SER A 69 -4.65 8.94 1.42
N ARG A 70 -4.87 7.76 0.86
CA ARG A 70 -4.25 7.27 -0.37
C ARG A 70 -5.34 6.78 -1.31
N ASP A 71 -5.39 7.36 -2.50
CA ASP A 71 -6.29 6.91 -3.56
C ASP A 71 -5.55 5.87 -4.39
N VAL A 72 -5.87 4.60 -4.19
CA VAL A 72 -5.18 3.49 -4.85
C VAL A 72 -6.01 3.08 -6.06
N GLU A 73 -5.53 3.39 -7.26
CA GLU A 73 -6.26 3.10 -8.50
C GLU A 73 -6.65 1.62 -8.59
N GLY A 74 -7.93 1.35 -8.82
CA GLY A 74 -8.50 0.00 -8.87
C GLY A 74 -8.79 -0.65 -7.52
N PHE A 75 -8.17 -0.18 -6.42
CA PHE A 75 -8.34 -0.77 -5.08
C PHE A 75 -9.06 0.14 -4.09
N GLY A 76 -9.30 1.39 -4.47
CA GLY A 76 -10.11 2.33 -3.72
C GLY A 76 -9.33 3.27 -2.82
N THR A 77 -10.05 4.00 -1.98
CA THR A 77 -9.50 5.04 -1.10
C THR A 77 -9.25 4.50 0.29
N TYR A 78 -8.00 4.59 0.74
CA TYR A 78 -7.57 4.19 2.06
C TYR A 78 -7.32 5.41 2.95
N HIS A 79 -7.88 5.42 4.15
CA HIS A 79 -7.74 6.52 5.09
C HIS A 79 -7.17 6.06 6.43
N ARG A 80 -6.28 6.88 6.98
CA ARG A 80 -5.67 6.74 8.30
C ARG A 80 -5.91 8.01 9.11
N ALA A 81 -6.58 7.85 10.26
CA ALA A 81 -6.79 8.95 11.20
C ALA A 81 -5.45 9.46 11.76
N ALA A 82 -5.38 10.75 12.11
CA ALA A 82 -4.20 11.32 12.76
C ALA A 82 -3.87 10.57 14.07
N GLY A 83 -2.64 10.05 14.17
CA GLY A 83 -2.18 9.27 15.32
C GLY A 83 -2.44 7.77 15.25
N SER A 84 -3.10 7.28 14.19
CA SER A 84 -3.14 5.86 13.82
C SER A 84 -1.97 5.51 12.90
N ASN A 85 -1.58 4.23 12.86
CA ASN A 85 -0.72 3.64 11.84
C ASN A 85 -1.48 2.73 10.86
N GLU A 86 -2.78 2.54 11.09
CA GLU A 86 -3.66 1.70 10.29
C GLU A 86 -4.43 2.54 9.28
N TYR A 87 -4.31 2.18 8.00
CA TYR A 87 -5.17 2.64 6.92
C TYR A 87 -6.33 1.68 6.73
N ARG A 88 -7.53 2.21 6.47
CA ARG A 88 -8.72 1.42 6.15
C ARG A 88 -9.34 1.89 4.86
N LEU A 89 -9.88 0.98 4.07
CA LEU A 89 -10.72 1.31 2.93
C LEU A 89 -11.95 2.13 3.42
N VAL A 90 -12.29 3.23 2.75
CA VAL A 90 -13.34 4.16 3.20
C VAL A 90 -14.27 4.67 2.09
N ASP A 91 -14.26 4.03 0.93
CA ASP A 91 -15.08 4.39 -0.23
C ASP A 91 -16.26 3.43 -0.45
N GLU A 92 -16.94 3.59 -1.59
CA GLU A 92 -18.11 2.80 -1.99
C GLU A 92 -17.80 1.29 -2.06
N ALA A 93 -16.55 0.90 -2.31
CA ALA A 93 -16.16 -0.50 -2.31
C ALA A 93 -16.33 -1.15 -0.93
N VAL A 94 -16.29 -0.38 0.17
CA VAL A 94 -16.63 -0.90 1.51
C VAL A 94 -18.07 -1.38 1.59
N GLU A 95 -19.01 -0.67 0.94
CA GLU A 95 -20.43 -1.04 0.96
C GLU A 95 -20.67 -2.34 0.17
N GLU A 96 -19.92 -2.54 -0.92
CA GLU A 96 -20.08 -3.70 -1.80
C GLU A 96 -19.34 -4.95 -1.28
N ILE A 97 -18.15 -4.78 -0.72
CA ILE A 97 -17.36 -5.86 -0.14
C ILE A 97 -17.84 -6.18 1.29
N GLY A 98 -18.50 -5.22 1.95
CA GLY A 98 -19.01 -5.37 3.32
C GLY A 98 -17.91 -5.64 4.35
N SER A 99 -16.66 -5.28 4.05
CA SER A 99 -15.49 -5.66 4.83
C SER A 99 -14.45 -4.56 4.88
N HIS A 100 -13.73 -4.48 5.99
CA HIS A 100 -12.55 -3.64 6.10
C HIS A 100 -11.35 -4.36 5.49
N ILE A 101 -10.75 -3.74 4.48
CA ILE A 101 -9.35 -4.01 4.10
C ILE A 101 -8.53 -2.99 4.87
N SER A 102 -7.65 -3.47 5.76
CA SER A 102 -6.73 -2.60 6.47
C SER A 102 -5.30 -2.87 6.09
N ILE A 103 -4.51 -1.80 6.07
CA ILE A 103 -3.07 -1.84 5.79
C ILE A 103 -2.37 -1.11 6.92
N THR A 104 -1.45 -1.79 7.59
CA THR A 104 -0.56 -1.18 8.58
C THR A 104 0.84 -1.09 8.00
N ASP A 105 1.36 0.13 7.92
CA ASP A 105 2.77 0.36 7.64
C ASP A 105 3.57 0.04 8.90
N GLU A 106 4.39 -1.00 8.86
CA GLU A 106 5.39 -1.26 9.90
C GLU A 106 6.69 -0.50 9.61
N ASP A 107 7.51 -0.33 10.64
CA ASP A 107 8.69 0.53 10.64
C ASP A 107 9.59 0.28 9.42
N LEU A 108 10.07 1.38 8.84
CA LEU A 108 11.00 1.38 7.73
C LEU A 108 12.42 1.34 8.30
N GLU A 109 13.09 0.20 8.17
CA GLU A 109 14.41 -0.01 8.74
C GLU A 109 15.48 0.13 7.66
N ALA A 110 16.51 0.93 7.94
CA ALA A 110 17.70 0.99 7.11
C ALA A 110 18.51 -0.29 7.36
N VAL A 111 18.62 -1.13 6.34
CA VAL A 111 19.27 -2.45 6.46
C VAL A 111 20.77 -2.33 6.22
N PHE A 112 21.18 -1.43 5.31
CA PHE A 112 22.58 -1.29 4.95
C PHE A 112 22.90 0.12 4.42
N VAL A 113 24.05 0.66 4.80
CA VAL A 113 24.57 1.95 4.28
C VAL A 113 26.04 1.79 3.92
N THR A 114 26.41 2.09 2.68
CA THR A 114 27.81 2.03 2.22
C THR A 114 28.26 3.35 1.60
N GLU A 115 29.36 3.92 2.08
CA GLU A 115 30.05 5.03 1.43
C GLU A 115 30.91 4.50 0.26
N ARG A 116 30.63 4.97 -0.96
CA ARG A 116 31.51 4.72 -2.11
C ARG A 116 32.59 5.78 -2.16
N ALA A 117 33.85 5.37 -2.19
CA ALA A 117 34.95 6.25 -2.49
C ALA A 117 34.74 6.85 -3.89
N GLY A 118 34.73 8.17 -3.99
CA GLY A 118 34.64 8.88 -5.27
C GLY A 118 35.87 8.55 -6.10
N GLY A 119 35.70 7.75 -7.15
CA GLY A 119 36.71 7.59 -8.18
C GLY A 119 36.79 8.88 -8.99
N ASP A 120 37.95 9.53 -8.95
CA ASP A 120 38.30 10.59 -9.90
C ASP A 120 38.28 9.99 -11.31
N LEU A 121 37.43 10.54 -12.18
CA LEU A 121 37.43 10.26 -13.63
C LEU A 121 38.64 10.90 -14.30
#